data_AF-A0A9E5Q1H5-F1
#
_entry.id   AF-A0A9E5Q1H5-F1
#
_cell.length_a   1.000
_cell.length_b   1.000
_cell.length_c   1.000
_cell.angle_alpha   90.00
_cell.angle_beta   90.00
_cell.angle_gamma   90.00
#
_symmetry.space_group_name_H-M   'P 1'
#
loop_
_entity.id
_entity.type
_entity.pdbx_description
1 polymer ?
#
loop_
_entity_poly.entity_id
_entity_poly.type
_entity_poly.pdbx_seq_one_letter_code
_entity_poly.pdbx_strand_id
1 'polypeptide(L)' 'MKERGSQITLAYPELGTGPIPTDAYWRDEFYEREREAIFRRCWLFAGRVEQIPEVGDFFVKDVPTFEAK' A
#
# COMPACT_ATOMS: atom_id res chain seq x y z
N MET A 1 24.29 15.94 -19.69
CA MET A 1 23.34 15.67 -18.58
C MET A 1 22.71 14.32 -18.86
N LYS A 2 23.45 13.23 -18.59
CA LYS A 2 23.12 11.87 -19.06
C LYS A 2 22.91 10.96 -17.84
N GLU A 3 21.72 10.38 -17.78
CA GLU A 3 21.42 9.03 -17.28
C GLU A 3 21.92 8.66 -15.88
N ARG A 4 21.19 9.07 -14.84
CA ARG A 4 20.89 8.14 -13.73
C ARG A 4 19.49 7.59 -13.95
N GLY A 5 19.30 6.87 -15.06
CA GLY A 5 18.13 6.03 -15.22
C GLY A 5 18.13 5.01 -14.08
N SER A 6 16.99 4.83 -13.43
CA SER A 6 16.81 3.89 -12.31
C SER A 6 17.43 2.54 -12.65
N GLN A 7 18.49 2.17 -11.92
CA GLN A 7 19.25 0.92 -12.13
C GLN A 7 18.35 -0.33 -12.08
N ILE A 8 17.18 -0.22 -11.44
CA ILE A 8 16.22 -1.31 -11.25
C ILE A 8 15.63 -1.77 -12.60
N THR A 9 15.25 -0.85 -13.48
CA THR A 9 14.60 -1.22 -14.76
C THR A 9 15.58 -1.86 -15.74
N LEU A 10 16.88 -1.53 -15.65
CA LEU A 10 17.93 -2.17 -16.44
C LEU A 10 18.25 -3.59 -15.92
N ALA A 11 18.10 -3.82 -14.60
CA ALA A 11 18.29 -5.13 -13.99
C ALA A 11 17.11 -6.10 -14.23
N TYR A 12 15.90 -5.57 -14.45
CA TYR A 12 14.67 -6.33 -14.71
C TYR A 12 13.99 -5.85 -16.00
N PRO A 13 14.49 -6.27 -17.19
CA PRO A 13 14.00 -5.80 -18.49
C PRO A 13 12.50 -6.06 -18.72
N GLU A 14 11.93 -7.08 -18.09
CA GLU A 14 10.51 -7.43 -18.16
C GLU A 14 9.56 -6.36 -17.61
N LEU A 15 10.05 -5.45 -16.77
CA LEU A 15 9.25 -4.34 -16.22
C LEU A 15 9.00 -3.25 -17.26
N GLY A 16 9.85 -3.14 -18.28
CA GLY A 16 9.78 -2.09 -19.31
C GLY A 16 10.18 -0.69 -18.82
N THR A 17 10.57 0.18 -19.74
CA THR A 17 10.97 1.58 -19.48
C THR A 17 9.90 2.60 -19.88
N GLY A 18 8.75 2.12 -20.36
CA GLY A 18 7.63 2.97 -20.77
C GLY A 18 6.85 3.54 -19.58
N PRO A 19 5.92 4.46 -19.83
CA PRO A 19 5.01 4.97 -18.81
C PRO A 19 4.11 3.85 -18.27
N ILE A 20 3.79 3.90 -16.98
CA ILE A 20 2.89 2.96 -16.30
C ILE A 20 1.43 3.38 -16.55
N PRO A 21 0.52 2.45 -16.88
CA PRO A 21 -0.92 2.73 -16.92
C PRO A 21 -1.44 3.32 -15.60
N THR A 22 -2.33 4.30 -15.68
CA THR A 22 -2.88 5.00 -14.51
C THR A 22 -4.21 4.42 -14.03
N ASP A 23 -4.67 3.35 -14.66
CA ASP A 23 -5.96 2.73 -14.40
C ASP A 23 -6.09 2.13 -13.00
N ALA A 24 -4.99 1.64 -12.43
CA ALA A 24 -4.94 1.17 -11.05
C ALA A 24 -5.38 2.22 -10.01
N TYR A 25 -5.31 3.52 -10.32
CA TYR A 25 -5.68 4.58 -9.39
C TYR A 25 -7.17 4.94 -9.39
N TRP A 26 -7.94 4.51 -10.38
CA TRP A 26 -9.36 4.91 -10.53
C TRP A 26 -10.31 3.76 -10.87
N ARG A 27 -9.80 2.60 -11.28
CA ARG A 27 -10.61 1.42 -11.54
C ARG A 27 -10.87 0.65 -10.26
N ASP A 28 -12.14 0.45 -9.94
CA ASP A 28 -12.58 -0.29 -8.76
C ASP A 28 -12.07 -1.75 -8.75
N GLU A 29 -11.91 -2.38 -9.92
CA GLU A 29 -11.47 -3.78 -10.01
C GLU A 29 -10.03 -3.98 -9.51
N PHE A 30 -9.17 -2.96 -9.64
CA PHE A 30 -7.82 -3.01 -9.09
C PHE A 30 -7.86 -2.89 -7.57
N TYR A 31 -8.67 -1.99 -7.04
CA TYR A 31 -8.82 -1.82 -5.60
C TYR A 31 -9.29 -3.11 -4.91
N GLU A 32 -10.31 -3.79 -5.46
CA GLU A 32 -10.80 -5.06 -4.90
C GLU A 32 -9.73 -6.16 -4.91
N ARG A 33 -8.90 -6.21 -5.96
CA ARG A 33 -7.75 -7.14 -6.00
C ARG A 33 -6.69 -6.78 -4.97
N GLU A 34 -6.38 -5.51 -4.79
CA GLU A 34 -5.40 -5.04 -3.80
C GLU A 34 -5.86 -5.35 -2.37
N ARG A 35 -7.16 -5.22 -2.07
CA ARG A 35 -7.76 -5.60 -0.79
C ARG A 35 -7.41 -7.03 -0.41
N GLU A 36 -7.59 -7.96 -1.33
CA GLU A 36 -7.34 -9.39 -1.10
C GLU A 36 -5.85 -9.75 -1.14
N ALA A 37 -5.09 -9.23 -2.10
CA ALA A 37 -3.71 -9.64 -2.34
C ALA A 37 -2.68 -8.92 -1.46
N ILE A 38 -2.96 -7.69 -1.06
CA ILE A 38 -2.02 -6.82 -0.34
C ILE A 38 -2.57 -6.54 1.05
N PHE A 39 -3.67 -5.80 1.15
CA PHE A 39 -4.10 -5.24 2.44
C PHE A 39 -4.42 -6.33 3.46
N ARG A 40 -5.15 -7.39 3.08
CA ARG A 40 -5.43 -8.54 3.98
C ARG A 40 -4.20 -9.32 4.44
N ARG A 41 -3.08 -9.20 3.72
CA ARG A 41 -1.88 -10.03 3.91
C ARG A 41 -0.70 -9.26 4.50
N CYS A 42 -0.82 -7.93 4.60
CA CYS A 42 0.23 -7.05 5.07
C CYS A 42 -0.04 -6.54 6.49
N TRP A 43 1.04 -6.24 7.21
CA TRP A 43 0.96 -5.52 8.47
C TRP A 43 0.60 -4.05 8.20
N LEU A 44 -0.54 -3.61 8.74
CA LEU A 44 -0.95 -2.21 8.69
C LEU A 44 -0.59 -1.50 9.97
N PHE A 45 -0.27 -0.22 9.85
CA PHE A 45 0.03 0.63 11.00
C PHE A 45 -1.25 0.87 11.82
N ALA A 46 -1.32 0.27 13.01
CA ALA A 46 -2.45 0.41 13.92
C ALA A 46 -2.34 1.68 14.80
N GLY A 47 -1.13 2.09 15.16
CA GLY A 47 -0.84 3.25 16.00
C GLY A 47 0.49 3.08 16.72
N ARG A 48 0.72 3.92 17.74
CA ARG A 48 1.93 3.87 18.56
C ARG A 48 1.63 3.56 20.01
N VAL A 49 2.64 3.04 20.72
CA VAL A 49 2.55 2.68 22.14
C VAL A 49 2.24 3.89 23.02
N GLU A 50 2.75 5.07 22.66
CA GLU A 50 2.53 6.31 23.42
C GLU A 50 1.06 6.79 23.38
N GLN A 51 0.22 6.22 22.51
CA GLN A 51 -1.22 6.52 22.44
C GLN A 51 -2.04 5.72 23.47
N ILE A 52 -1.45 4.71 24.12
CA ILE A 52 -2.08 3.84 25.13
C ILE A 52 -1.13 3.62 26.33
N PRO A 53 -0.77 4.69 27.06
CA PRO A 53 0.24 4.62 28.11
C PRO A 53 -0.15 3.73 29.30
N GLU A 54 -1.45 3.66 29.64
CA GLU A 54 -1.94 2.98 30.83
C GLU A 54 -2.81 1.76 30.49
N VAL A 55 -2.96 0.85 31.46
CA VAL A 55 -3.81 -0.34 31.29
C VAL A 55 -5.27 0.07 31.16
N GLY A 56 -5.89 -0.30 30.05
CA GLY A 56 -7.29 -0.01 29.74
C GLY A 56 -7.48 1.12 28.73
N ASP A 57 -6.40 1.82 28.36
CA ASP A 57 -6.46 2.81 27.29
C ASP A 57 -6.71 2.13 25.94
N PHE A 58 -7.63 2.70 25.16
CA PHE A 58 -7.90 2.28 23.81
C PHE A 58 -8.22 3.49 22.94
N PHE A 59 -7.95 3.37 21.65
CA PHE A 59 -8.41 4.33 20.64
C PHE A 59 -8.98 3.58 19.45
N VAL A 60 -9.88 4.25 18.73
CA VAL A 60 -10.46 3.74 17.49
C VAL A 60 -9.65 4.28 16.32
N LYS A 61 -9.25 3.38 15.41
CA LYS A 61 -8.60 3.73 14.16
C LYS A 61 -9.48 3.27 13.00
N ASP A 62 -10.02 4.23 12.28
CA ASP A 62 -10.73 3.92 11.04
C ASP A 62 -9.76 3.40 9.99
N VAL A 63 -10.08 2.22 9.45
CA VAL A 63 -9.35 1.60 8.35
C VAL A 63 -10.33 1.44 7.18
N PRO A 64 -10.46 2.45 6.30
CA PRO A 64 -11.49 2.48 5.27
C PRO A 64 -11.46 1.27 4.33
N THR A 65 -10.30 0.63 4.20
CA THR A 65 -10.08 -0.54 3.34
C THR A 65 -10.81 -1.79 3.80
N PHE A 66 -11.11 -1.89 5.10
CA PHE A 66 -11.79 -3.04 5.68
C PHE A 66 -13.12 -2.60 6.26
N GLU A 67 -14.20 -3.17 5.72
CA GLU A 67 -15.49 -3.10 6.40
C GLU A 67 -15.45 -4.09 7.56
N ALA A 68 -15.64 -3.58 8.77
CA ALA A 68 -15.95 -4.43 9.92
C ALA A 68 -17.33 -5.03 9.68
N LYS A 69 -17.39 -6.36 9.53
CA LYS A 69 -18.66 -7.10 9.54
C LYS A 69 -19.18 -7.27 10.95
#